data_AF-A0A3T0CSD4-F1
#
_entry.id   AF-A0A3T0CSD4-F1
#
_cell.length_a   1.000
_cell.length_b   1.000
_cell.length_c   1.000
_cell.angle_alpha   90.00
_cell.angle_beta   90.00
_cell.angle_gamma   90.00
#
_symmetry.space_group_name_H-M   'P 1'
#
loop_
_entity.id
_entity.type
_entity.pdbx_description
1 polymer ?
#
loop_
_entity_poly.entity_id
_entity_poly.type
_entity_poly.pdbx_seq_one_letter_code
_entity_poly.pdbx_strand_id
1 'polypeptide(L)'
;MNLPEEAQLIQILGTLLAVIVGGLLTSITTFFIERQKWKRERRNKLDELRRDAVAAALEWISPMRSAEYAASSIVMAALQGDFEHERFMNDYPNLVLELAKSDLTGVQRASLPSDFYARGHEIIRDLEKLRFLGVKCGQEVKIGRSDPQGYKECTETMTRISTAIEELESELKRFFLETFD
;
A
#
# COMPACT_ATOMS: atom_id res chain seq x y z
N MET A 1 7.29 -16.08 -78.28
CA MET A 1 5.96 -16.74 -78.27
C MET A 1 5.09 -15.88 -77.39
N ASN A 2 4.27 -15.00 -77.99
CA ASN A 2 3.46 -14.05 -77.25
C ASN A 2 2.32 -14.82 -76.59
N LEU A 3 2.18 -14.72 -75.27
CA LEU A 3 1.00 -15.21 -74.56
C LEU A 3 -0.25 -14.49 -75.12
N PRO A 4 -1.39 -15.18 -75.26
CA PRO A 4 -2.63 -14.52 -75.66
C PRO A 4 -2.93 -13.35 -74.71
N GLU A 5 -3.39 -12.21 -75.23
CA GLU A 5 -3.61 -10.98 -74.44
C GLU A 5 -4.45 -11.21 -73.18
N GLU A 6 -5.37 -12.17 -73.24
CA GLU A 6 -6.20 -12.60 -72.11
C GLU A 6 -5.39 -13.18 -70.95
N ALA A 7 -4.31 -13.92 -71.24
CA ALA A 7 -3.44 -14.51 -70.21
C ALA A 7 -2.59 -13.44 -69.49
N GLN A 8 -2.18 -12.37 -70.19
CA GLN A 8 -1.45 -11.26 -69.58
C GLN A 8 -2.34 -10.45 -68.64
N LEU A 9 -3.60 -10.21 -69.01
CA LEU A 9 -4.59 -9.53 -68.16
C LEU A 9 -4.86 -10.30 -66.86
N ILE A 10 -5.03 -11.61 -66.93
CA ILE A 10 -5.24 -12.47 -65.75
C ILE A 10 -4.02 -12.43 -64.82
N GLN A 11 -2.80 -12.43 -65.37
CA GLN A 11 -1.57 -12.39 -64.59
C GLN A 11 -1.39 -11.04 -63.87
N ILE A 12 -1.69 -9.92 -64.55
CA ILE A 12 -1.68 -8.58 -63.95
C ILE A 12 -2.73 -8.47 -62.85
N LEU A 13 -3.98 -8.92 -63.10
CA LEU A 13 -5.03 -8.96 -62.08
C LEU A 13 -4.67 -9.82 -60.87
N GLY A 14 -4.05 -10.99 -61.09
CA GLY A 14 -3.57 -11.86 -60.03
C GLY A 14 -2.51 -11.21 -59.16
N THR A 15 -1.55 -10.49 -59.77
CA THR A 15 -0.53 -9.75 -59.01
C THR A 15 -1.10 -8.57 -58.23
N LEU A 16 -2.04 -7.81 -58.81
CA LEU A 16 -2.73 -6.71 -58.12
C LEU A 16 -3.55 -7.21 -56.93
N LEU A 17 -4.31 -8.29 -57.11
CA LEU A 17 -5.06 -8.92 -56.02
C LEU A 17 -4.13 -9.45 -54.93
N ALA A 18 -3.01 -10.07 -55.28
CA ALA A 18 -2.03 -10.54 -54.29
C ALA A 18 -1.42 -9.38 -53.47
N VAL A 19 -1.13 -8.24 -54.10
CA VAL A 19 -0.63 -7.03 -53.41
C VAL A 19 -1.70 -6.44 -52.49
N ILE A 20 -2.95 -6.34 -52.95
CA ILE A 20 -4.05 -5.82 -52.13
C ILE A 20 -4.30 -6.72 -50.92
N VAL A 21 -4.39 -8.04 -51.12
CA VAL A 21 -4.58 -9.01 -50.03
C VAL A 21 -3.38 -8.99 -49.08
N GLY A 22 -2.15 -8.95 -49.59
CA GLY A 22 -0.93 -8.85 -48.79
C GLY A 22 -0.86 -7.57 -47.94
N GLY A 23 -1.22 -6.42 -48.52
CA GLY A 23 -1.27 -5.14 -47.81
C GLY A 23 -2.36 -5.09 -46.74
N LEU A 24 -3.53 -5.70 -47.02
CA LEU A 24 -4.65 -5.76 -46.08
C LEU A 24 -4.34 -6.70 -44.89
N LEU A 25 -3.73 -7.86 -45.14
CA LEU A 25 -3.25 -8.76 -44.09
C LEU A 25 -2.17 -8.10 -43.22
N THR A 26 -1.25 -7.37 -43.84
CA THR A 26 -0.18 -6.63 -43.12
C THR A 26 -0.76 -5.51 -42.25
N SER A 27 -1.77 -4.79 -42.75
CA SER A 27 -2.46 -3.73 -41.99
C SER A 27 -3.20 -4.31 -40.78
N ILE A 28 -3.93 -5.42 -40.97
CA ILE A 28 -4.66 -6.09 -39.88
C ILE A 28 -3.69 -6.61 -38.82
N THR A 29 -2.62 -7.30 -39.23
CA THR A 29 -1.62 -7.83 -38.29
C THR A 29 -0.92 -6.72 -37.51
N THR A 30 -0.55 -5.62 -38.18
CA THR A 30 0.05 -4.44 -37.53
C THR A 30 -0.91 -3.85 -36.49
N PHE A 31 -2.19 -3.69 -36.83
CA PHE A 31 -3.21 -3.19 -35.89
C PHE A 31 -3.35 -4.09 -34.65
N PHE A 32 -3.36 -5.41 -34.81
CA PHE A 32 -3.41 -6.34 -33.67
C PHE A 32 -2.15 -6.26 -32.80
N ILE A 33 -0.97 -6.16 -33.41
CA ILE A 33 0.31 -6.02 -32.70
C ILE A 33 0.33 -4.70 -31.91
N GLU A 34 -0.05 -3.58 -32.53
CA GLU A 34 -0.12 -2.28 -31.84
C GLU A 34 -1.11 -2.30 -30.69
N ARG A 35 -2.31 -2.87 -30.91
CA ARG A 35 -3.31 -2.99 -29.85
C ARG A 35 -2.82 -3.86 -28.70
N GLN A 36 -2.08 -4.94 -28.99
CA GLN A 36 -1.48 -5.79 -27.96
C GLN A 36 -0.36 -5.08 -27.21
N LYS A 37 0.50 -4.32 -27.90
CA LYS A 37 1.53 -3.47 -27.29
C LYS A 37 0.91 -2.44 -26.36
N TRP A 38 -0.10 -1.71 -26.83
CA TRP A 38 -0.79 -0.70 -26.02
C TRP A 38 -1.44 -1.30 -24.77
N LYS A 39 -2.09 -2.46 -24.89
CA LYS A 39 -2.64 -3.19 -23.73
C LYS A 39 -1.55 -3.59 -22.74
N ARG A 40 -0.39 -4.05 -23.22
CA ARG A 40 0.74 -4.43 -22.38
C ARG A 40 1.34 -3.21 -21.67
N GLU A 41 1.59 -2.12 -22.40
CA GLU A 41 2.09 -0.86 -21.82
C GLU A 41 1.15 -0.32 -20.75
N ARG A 42 -0.17 -0.37 -20.98
CA ARG A 42 -1.16 0.08 -20.00
C ARG A 42 -1.13 -0.78 -18.74
N ARG A 43 -0.98 -2.11 -18.86
CA ARG A 43 -0.83 -3.00 -17.69
C ARG A 43 0.46 -2.69 -16.94
N ASN A 44 1.59 -2.64 -17.63
CA ASN A 44 2.88 -2.34 -17.02
C ASN A 44 2.86 -1.01 -16.23
N LYS A 45 2.22 0.03 -16.78
CA LYS A 45 2.06 1.32 -16.08
C LYS A 45 1.19 1.21 -14.82
N LEU A 46 0.12 0.41 -14.86
CA LEU A 46 -0.72 0.19 -13.68
C LEU A 46 0.03 -0.61 -12.62
N ASP A 47 0.80 -1.62 -13.03
CA ASP A 47 1.60 -2.45 -12.11
C ASP A 47 2.74 -1.64 -11.49
N GLU A 48 3.37 -0.75 -12.26
CA GLU A 48 4.36 0.22 -11.78
C GLU A 48 3.75 1.20 -10.76
N LEU A 49 2.60 1.80 -11.07
CA LEU A 49 1.90 2.68 -10.13
C LEU A 49 1.48 1.95 -8.85
N ARG A 50 1.02 0.70 -8.96
CA ARG A 50 0.66 -0.12 -7.80
C ARG A 50 1.89 -0.46 -6.97
N ARG A 51 3.01 -0.80 -7.61
CA ARG A 51 4.29 -1.08 -6.93
C ARG A 51 4.79 0.14 -6.18
N ASP A 52 4.77 1.31 -6.83
CA ASP A 52 5.18 2.57 -6.21
C ASP A 52 4.28 2.94 -5.02
N ALA A 53 2.97 2.71 -5.16
CA ALA A 53 2.03 2.95 -4.07
C ALA A 53 2.26 2.01 -2.88
N VAL A 54 2.48 0.71 -3.12
CA VAL A 54 2.78 -0.26 -2.06
C VAL A 54 4.15 0.01 -1.43
N ALA A 55 5.16 0.39 -2.22
CA ALA A 55 6.47 0.78 -1.71
C ALA A 55 6.36 1.98 -0.75
N ALA A 56 5.64 3.02 -1.15
CA ALA A 56 5.42 4.17 -0.29
C ALA A 56 4.59 3.82 0.96
N ALA A 57 3.60 2.92 0.86
CA ALA A 57 2.86 2.46 2.03
C ALA A 57 3.73 1.61 2.99
N LEU A 58 4.72 0.87 2.49
CA LEU A 58 5.69 0.15 3.32
C LEU A 58 6.54 1.10 4.17
N GLU A 59 6.77 2.33 3.72
CA GLU A 59 7.50 3.34 4.49
C GLU A 59 6.77 3.73 5.78
N TRP A 60 5.45 3.53 5.86
CA TRP A 60 4.65 3.78 7.08
C TRP A 60 4.96 2.81 8.22
N ILE A 61 5.48 1.61 7.92
CA ILE A 61 5.72 0.58 8.92
C ILE A 61 6.78 1.02 9.94
N SER A 62 7.85 1.69 9.47
CA SER A 62 8.93 2.16 10.34
C SER A 62 8.47 3.17 11.40
N PRO A 63 7.77 4.28 11.07
CA PRO A 63 7.23 5.19 12.07
C PRO A 63 6.16 4.53 12.94
N MET A 64 5.34 3.61 12.40
CA MET A 64 4.36 2.86 13.21
C MET A 64 5.04 2.00 14.28
N ARG A 65 6.09 1.24 13.94
CA ARG A 65 6.88 0.46 14.90
C ARG A 65 7.56 1.34 15.94
N SER A 66 8.16 2.44 15.48
CA SER A 66 8.85 3.38 16.38
C SER A 66 7.88 4.00 17.39
N ALA A 67 6.68 4.39 16.94
CA ALA A 67 5.63 4.88 17.80
C ALA A 67 5.09 3.80 18.74
N GLU A 68 4.91 2.57 18.27
CA GLU A 68 4.49 1.44 19.12
C GLU A 68 5.51 1.20 20.24
N TYR A 69 6.81 1.05 19.93
CA TYR A 69 7.83 0.83 20.96
C TYR A 69 7.92 1.98 21.97
N ALA A 70 7.87 3.23 21.49
CA ALA A 70 7.90 4.40 22.37
C ALA A 70 6.66 4.44 23.28
N ALA A 71 5.47 4.25 22.71
CA ALA A 71 4.21 4.24 23.46
C ALA A 71 4.18 3.10 24.49
N SER A 72 4.58 1.89 24.09
CA SER A 72 4.68 0.72 24.96
C SER A 72 5.63 0.98 26.14
N SER A 73 6.81 1.54 25.87
CA SER A 73 7.78 1.88 26.93
C SER A 73 7.24 2.92 27.91
N ILE A 74 6.65 4.02 27.42
CA ILE A 74 6.15 5.12 28.25
C ILE A 74 4.95 4.66 29.10
N VAL A 75 4.03 3.90 28.49
CA VAL A 75 2.86 3.39 29.22
C VAL A 75 3.29 2.36 30.27
N MET A 76 4.26 1.49 29.99
CA MET A 76 4.78 0.55 30.98
C MET A 76 5.43 1.26 32.17
N ALA A 77 6.19 2.33 31.94
CA ALA A 77 6.73 3.18 33.01
C ALA A 77 5.60 3.79 33.86
N ALA A 78 4.55 4.31 33.21
CA ALA A 78 3.38 4.85 33.89
C ALA A 78 2.66 3.80 34.75
N LEU A 79 2.48 2.57 34.24
CA LEU A 79 1.87 1.45 34.98
C LEU A 79 2.69 1.01 36.20
N GLN A 80 4.01 1.27 36.20
CA GLN A 80 4.91 0.99 37.32
C GLN A 80 4.98 2.16 38.32
N GLY A 81 4.27 3.25 38.07
CA GLY A 81 4.21 4.42 38.95
C GLY A 81 5.21 5.53 38.61
N ASP A 82 6.04 5.36 37.57
CA ASP A 82 6.85 6.44 37.01
C ASP A 82 5.98 7.30 36.08
N PHE A 83 5.09 8.08 36.70
CA PHE A 83 4.11 8.91 35.98
C PHE A 83 4.16 10.38 36.40
N GLU A 84 4.59 11.20 35.45
CA GLU A 84 4.48 12.64 35.46
C GLU A 84 3.69 13.05 34.20
N HIS A 85 2.60 13.80 34.38
CA HIS A 85 1.60 13.98 33.32
C HIS A 85 2.16 14.84 32.17
N GLU A 86 2.88 15.92 32.48
CA GLU A 86 3.43 16.80 31.45
C GLU A 86 4.47 16.06 30.61
N ARG A 87 5.41 15.37 31.26
CA ARG A 87 6.40 14.52 30.60
C ARG A 87 5.74 13.42 29.77
N PHE A 88 4.74 12.73 30.31
CA PHE A 88 4.02 11.70 29.55
C PHE A 88 3.41 12.28 28.27
N MET A 89 2.73 13.42 28.35
CA MET A 89 2.06 14.02 27.19
C MET A 89 3.06 14.57 26.16
N ASN A 90 4.22 15.05 26.60
CA ASN A 90 5.27 15.56 25.73
C ASN A 90 6.07 14.44 25.05
N ASP A 91 6.35 13.35 25.78
CA ASP A 91 7.17 12.24 25.29
C ASP A 91 6.33 11.24 24.46
N TYR A 92 5.00 11.24 24.60
CA TYR A 92 4.13 10.32 23.86
C TYR A 92 4.25 10.52 22.33
N PRO A 93 4.44 9.46 21.54
CA PRO A 93 4.68 9.59 20.11
C PRO A 93 3.47 10.15 19.35
N ASN A 94 3.74 11.11 18.45
CA ASN A 94 2.73 11.66 17.54
C ASN A 94 2.80 10.97 16.18
N LEU A 95 2.18 9.79 16.07
CA LEU A 95 2.22 9.00 14.83
C LEU A 95 1.58 9.74 13.65
N VAL A 96 0.53 10.55 13.87
CA VAL A 96 -0.14 11.31 12.80
C VAL A 96 0.85 12.26 12.13
N LEU A 97 1.63 12.99 12.92
CA LEU A 97 2.64 13.91 12.39
C LEU A 97 3.77 13.18 11.66
N GLU A 98 4.20 12.02 12.16
CA GLU A 98 5.23 11.22 11.51
C GLU A 98 4.75 10.65 10.16
N LEU A 99 3.54 10.10 10.10
CA LEU A 99 2.97 9.55 8.86
C LEU A 99 2.68 10.64 7.81
N ALA A 100 2.39 11.87 8.23
CA ALA A 100 2.19 13.00 7.33
C ALA A 100 3.44 13.33 6.49
N LYS A 101 4.65 12.96 6.96
CA LYS A 101 5.91 13.15 6.22
C LYS A 101 6.05 12.20 5.03
N SER A 102 5.32 11.08 5.07
CA SER A 102 5.29 10.02 4.06
C SER A 102 3.88 9.82 3.51
N ASP A 103 3.08 10.89 3.43
CA ASP A 103 1.71 10.77 2.92
C ASP A 103 1.71 10.40 1.44
N LEU A 104 0.75 9.57 1.05
CA LEU A 104 0.61 9.12 -0.31
C LEU A 104 -0.07 10.18 -1.17
N THR A 105 0.41 10.32 -2.39
CA THR A 105 -0.27 11.13 -3.41
C THR A 105 -1.66 10.54 -3.71
N GLY A 106 -2.58 11.36 -4.23
CA GLY A 106 -3.92 10.90 -4.58
C GLY A 106 -3.92 9.73 -5.58
N VAL A 107 -2.95 9.69 -6.50
CA VAL A 107 -2.78 8.60 -7.47
C VAL A 107 -2.34 7.31 -6.79
N GLN A 108 -1.39 7.39 -5.85
CA GLN A 108 -0.95 6.22 -5.08
C GLN A 108 -2.08 5.68 -4.19
N ARG A 109 -2.82 6.56 -3.49
CA ARG A 109 -3.96 6.13 -2.68
C ARG A 109 -5.02 5.40 -3.50
N ALA A 110 -5.31 5.88 -4.71
CA ALA A 110 -6.25 5.22 -5.62
C ALA A 110 -5.74 3.87 -6.17
N SER A 111 -4.43 3.65 -6.13
CA SER A 111 -3.77 2.44 -6.64
C SER A 111 -3.56 1.37 -5.55
N LEU A 112 -3.69 1.74 -4.28
CA LEU A 112 -3.65 0.82 -3.15
C LEU A 112 -5.03 0.22 -2.89
N PRO A 113 -5.09 -1.05 -2.45
CA PRO A 113 -6.28 -1.60 -1.83
C PRO A 113 -6.77 -0.70 -0.69
N SER A 114 -8.10 -0.45 -0.64
CA SER A 114 -8.73 0.42 0.35
C SER A 114 -8.44 0.01 1.80
N ASP A 115 -8.22 -1.28 2.01
CA ASP A 115 -8.13 -1.87 3.34
C ASP A 115 -6.83 -1.45 4.05
N PHE A 116 -5.74 -1.19 3.33
CA PHE A 116 -4.47 -0.76 3.94
C PHE A 116 -4.56 0.60 4.61
N TYR A 117 -5.26 1.55 3.98
CA TYR A 117 -5.45 2.87 4.55
C TYR A 117 -6.33 2.81 5.81
N ALA A 118 -7.41 2.02 5.76
CA ALA A 118 -8.30 1.80 6.90
C ALA A 118 -7.56 1.17 8.09
N ARG A 119 -6.72 0.15 7.83
CA ARG A 119 -5.89 -0.49 8.86
C ARG A 119 -4.87 0.47 9.47
N GLY A 120 -4.23 1.31 8.66
CA GLY A 120 -3.35 2.36 9.17
C GLY A 120 -4.06 3.32 10.13
N HIS A 121 -5.30 3.70 9.81
CA HIS A 121 -6.14 4.55 10.68
C HIS A 121 -6.52 3.84 11.99
N GLU A 122 -6.78 2.54 11.93
CA GLU A 122 -7.05 1.74 13.11
C GLU A 122 -5.85 1.71 14.06
N ILE A 123 -4.63 1.54 13.55
CA ILE A 123 -3.39 1.58 14.34
C ILE A 123 -3.22 2.95 15.03
N ILE A 124 -3.44 4.06 14.31
CA ILE A 124 -3.39 5.41 14.87
C ILE A 124 -4.41 5.56 16.01
N ARG A 125 -5.66 5.15 15.77
CA ARG A 125 -6.73 5.20 16.77
C ARG A 125 -6.40 4.38 18.01
N ASP A 126 -5.80 3.21 17.82
CA ASP A 126 -5.45 2.32 18.91
C ASP A 126 -4.28 2.84 19.73
N LEU A 127 -3.29 3.50 19.11
CA LEU A 127 -2.25 4.26 19.82
C LEU A 127 -2.86 5.39 20.63
N GLU A 128 -3.78 6.17 20.06
CA GLU A 128 -4.47 7.24 20.80
C GLU A 128 -5.29 6.71 21.99
N LYS A 129 -5.93 5.54 21.81
CA LYS A 129 -6.60 4.84 22.91
C LYS A 129 -5.59 4.42 23.99
N LEU A 130 -4.43 3.89 23.60
CA LEU A 130 -3.37 3.50 24.52
C LEU A 130 -2.85 4.70 25.32
N ARG A 131 -2.72 5.87 24.69
CA ARG A 131 -2.37 7.13 25.37
C ARG A 131 -3.35 7.44 26.51
N PHE A 132 -4.64 7.41 26.22
CA PHE A 132 -5.69 7.67 27.20
C PHE A 132 -5.65 6.66 28.36
N LEU A 133 -5.53 5.37 28.04
CA LEU A 133 -5.42 4.31 29.05
C LEU A 133 -4.18 4.49 29.92
N GLY A 134 -3.03 4.82 29.33
CA GLY A 134 -1.78 5.07 30.05
C GLY A 134 -1.88 6.24 31.03
N VAL A 135 -2.50 7.36 30.62
CA VAL A 135 -2.75 8.49 31.52
C VAL A 135 -3.65 8.08 32.68
N LYS A 136 -4.77 7.40 32.40
CA LYS A 136 -5.72 6.96 33.43
C LYS A 136 -5.01 6.06 34.46
N CYS A 137 -4.35 5.01 33.99
CA CYS A 137 -3.71 4.03 34.88
C CYS A 137 -2.54 4.66 35.63
N GLY A 138 -1.72 5.50 34.97
CA GLY A 138 -0.60 6.20 35.63
C GLY A 138 -1.07 7.13 36.75
N GLN A 139 -2.20 7.83 36.57
CA GLN A 139 -2.80 8.64 37.62
C GLN A 139 -3.29 7.79 38.80
N GLU A 140 -3.94 6.66 38.53
CA GLU A 140 -4.43 5.74 39.57
C GLU A 140 -3.30 5.15 40.40
N VAL A 141 -2.23 4.68 39.75
CA VAL A 141 -1.04 4.16 40.43
C VAL A 141 -0.37 5.23 41.30
N LYS A 142 -0.28 6.47 40.81
CA LYS A 142 0.31 7.61 41.55
C LYS A 142 -0.45 7.94 42.84
N ILE A 143 -1.76 7.73 42.88
CA ILE A 143 -2.58 7.91 44.09
C ILE A 143 -2.71 6.63 44.93
N GLY A 144 -1.89 5.62 44.65
CA GLY A 144 -1.84 4.35 45.38
C GLY A 144 -3.01 3.41 45.11
N ARG A 145 -3.74 3.60 44.00
CA ARG A 145 -4.79 2.68 43.56
C ARG A 145 -4.25 1.72 42.52
N SER A 146 -4.55 0.44 42.70
CA SER A 146 -4.30 -0.57 41.67
C SER A 146 -5.56 -0.73 40.83
N ASP A 147 -5.43 -0.58 39.50
CA ASP A 147 -6.47 -0.93 38.52
C ASP A 147 -5.99 -2.12 37.66
N PRO A 148 -6.20 -3.37 38.13
CA PRO A 148 -5.81 -4.57 37.37
C PRO A 148 -6.50 -4.64 36.00
N GLN A 149 -7.70 -4.08 35.88
CA GLN A 149 -8.46 -4.05 34.63
C GLN A 149 -7.83 -3.07 33.65
N GLY A 150 -7.47 -1.86 34.11
CA GLY A 150 -6.73 -0.88 33.31
C GLY A 150 -5.37 -1.40 32.84
N TYR A 151 -4.63 -2.10 33.70
CA TYR A 151 -3.38 -2.78 33.32
C TYR A 151 -3.61 -3.78 32.18
N LYS A 152 -4.62 -4.66 32.34
CA LYS A 152 -4.99 -5.65 31.32
C LYS A 152 -5.35 -4.97 30.00
N GLU A 153 -6.19 -3.94 30.03
CA GLU A 153 -6.60 -3.19 28.83
C GLU A 153 -5.41 -2.52 28.11
N CYS A 154 -4.43 -2.00 28.85
CA CYS A 154 -3.19 -1.46 28.27
C CYS A 154 -2.42 -2.57 27.54
N THR A 155 -2.18 -3.71 28.19
CA THR A 155 -1.41 -4.83 27.62
C THR A 155 -2.09 -5.45 26.39
N GLU A 156 -3.41 -5.60 26.42
CA GLU A 156 -4.20 -6.08 25.28
C GLU A 156 -4.16 -5.08 24.12
N THR A 157 -4.23 -3.78 24.42
CA THR A 157 -4.14 -2.73 23.39
C THR A 157 -2.76 -2.70 22.74
N MET A 158 -1.67 -2.78 23.52
CA MET A 158 -0.30 -2.87 22.96
C MET A 158 -0.14 -4.10 22.06
N THR A 159 -0.61 -5.26 22.52
CA THR A 159 -0.56 -6.50 21.74
C THR A 159 -1.30 -6.36 20.41
N ARG A 160 -2.52 -5.81 20.46
CA ARG A 160 -3.34 -5.55 19.26
C ARG A 160 -2.64 -4.60 18.28
N ILE A 161 -2.01 -3.53 18.76
CA ILE A 161 -1.23 -2.61 17.92
C ILE A 161 -0.07 -3.35 17.25
N SER A 162 0.73 -4.10 18.01
CA SER A 162 1.87 -4.86 17.46
C SER A 162 1.42 -5.85 16.38
N THR A 163 0.38 -6.64 16.65
CA THR A 163 -0.18 -7.58 15.68
C THR A 163 -0.72 -6.88 14.44
N ALA A 164 -1.44 -5.76 14.59
CA ALA A 164 -1.97 -5.01 13.46
C ALA A 164 -0.86 -4.47 12.54
N ILE A 165 0.26 -4.00 13.11
CA ILE A 165 1.43 -3.55 12.34
C ILE A 165 2.09 -4.72 11.62
N GLU A 166 2.27 -5.86 12.29
CA GLU A 166 2.88 -7.08 11.71
C GLU A 166 2.10 -7.62 10.52
N GLU A 167 0.78 -7.69 10.67
CA GLU A 167 -0.11 -8.14 9.61
C GLU A 167 -0.13 -7.14 8.44
N LEU A 168 -0.19 -5.84 8.72
CA LEU A 168 -0.13 -4.81 7.67
C LEU A 168 1.19 -4.88 6.90
N GLU A 169 2.32 -5.01 7.61
CA GLU A 169 3.64 -5.18 7.01
C GLU A 169 3.71 -6.43 6.12
N SER A 170 3.22 -7.56 6.64
CA SER A 170 3.24 -8.85 5.93
C SER A 170 2.39 -8.79 4.66
N GLU A 171 1.21 -8.19 4.73
CA GLU A 171 0.33 -8.04 3.57
C GLU A 171 0.88 -7.07 2.54
N LEU A 172 1.42 -5.92 2.97
CA LEU A 172 2.07 -4.97 2.06
C LEU A 172 3.26 -5.62 1.33
N LYS A 173 4.10 -6.38 2.05
CA LYS A 173 5.21 -7.14 1.43
C LYS A 173 4.70 -8.16 0.42
N ARG A 174 3.64 -8.92 0.75
CA ARG A 174 3.02 -9.87 -0.18
C ARG A 174 2.50 -9.15 -1.43
N PHE A 175 1.74 -8.08 -1.25
CA PHE A 175 1.20 -7.28 -2.35
C PHE A 175 2.28 -6.64 -3.22
N PHE A 176 3.41 -6.27 -2.63
CA PHE A 176 4.56 -5.75 -3.36
C PHE A 176 5.17 -6.83 -4.27
N LEU A 177 5.37 -8.04 -3.75
CA LEU A 177 5.91 -9.17 -4.51
C LEU A 177 4.98 -9.58 -5.67
N GLU A 178 3.67 -9.58 -5.44
CA GLU A 178 2.65 -9.83 -6.47
C GLU A 178 2.71 -8.84 -7.65
N THR A 179 3.37 -7.68 -7.51
CA THR A 179 3.55 -6.74 -8.65
C THR A 179 4.65 -7.14 -9.62
N PHE A 180 5.43 -8.18 -9.31
CA PHE A 180 6.52 -8.68 -10.16
C PHE A 180 6.19 -9.99 -10.88
N ASP A 181 5.10 -10.66 -10.46
CA ASP A 181 4.58 -11.90 -11.06
C ASP A 181 3.62 -11.59 -12.23
#